data_AF-A0A9Q2ZK32-F1
#
_entry.id   AF-A0A9Q2ZK32-F1
#
_cell.length_a   1.000
_cell.length_b   1.000
_cell.length_c   1.000
_cell.angle_alpha   90.00
_cell.angle_beta   90.00
_cell.angle_gamma   90.00
#
_symmetry.space_group_name_H-M   'P 1'
#
loop_
_entity.id
_entity.type
_entity.pdbx_description
1 polymer ?
#
loop_
_entity_poly.entity_id
_entity_poly.type
_entity_poly.pdbx_seq_one_letter_code
_entity_poly.pdbx_strand_id
1 'polypeptide(L)'
;MNGPLIVQSDRTVLLEVAHPDAEDARHELAAFAELERAPEHVHTYRITRLGLWNARAAGHDAEAMIDTLERFAKFPVPQSVTVDIRDTVSRYGRLVIRREERPDAPVIANSPAEELERLPLLLLTAEDPSVLAEVIRSKRIKPLLGDMRSSTEVELQPWARGQIKQELVKLGWPAEDLAGYTPGQPHPIDLDTAEWHMRPYQEQAVDTFFAQGSGVVVLPCGAGKTLVGAGAMATVKATTLILVTNTVSARQWRTELLKRTTLTPEDIGEYSGSVKEIRPVTIATYQILTARRKGEYTHLSLLDALDWGLIVYDEVHLLPAPVFKLTADLQARRRLGLTATLVREDGREGDVFSLIGPKRYDAPWKEIEAQGYISPASCYEVRIDLPHQDRLEYAASSDDERYRLAATSPAKTPVVRELIEKHRGEQILVIGQYIDQLDELAASLDAAEITGATPVDERERLYDAFRSGEVDVLVVSKVANFSIDLPDATVAIQVSGSFGSRQEEAQRLGRLLRPNKDGLPASFYTLVARDTVDQDFAQNRQRFLAEQGYSYTILDADQVQTPVG
;
A
#
# COMPACT_ATOMS: atom_id res chain seq x y z
N MET A 1 -33.95 -13.62 8.50
CA MET A 1 -33.12 -13.77 7.30
C MET A 1 -33.60 -12.76 6.28
N ASN A 2 -33.05 -11.56 6.38
CA ASN A 2 -33.27 -10.45 5.45
C ASN A 2 -32.00 -9.59 5.44
N GLY A 3 -30.84 -10.19 5.75
CA GLY A 3 -29.59 -9.45 5.85
C GLY A 3 -28.92 -9.22 4.49
N PRO A 4 -27.86 -8.39 4.45
CA PRO A 4 -27.22 -7.96 3.21
C PRO A 4 -26.26 -8.99 2.59
N LEU A 5 -25.96 -10.10 3.27
CA LEU A 5 -24.92 -11.04 2.86
C LEU A 5 -25.46 -12.27 2.12
N ILE A 6 -24.83 -12.64 1.02
CA ILE A 6 -25.00 -13.93 0.34
C ILE A 6 -23.68 -14.70 0.47
N VAL A 7 -23.66 -15.71 1.33
CA VAL A 7 -22.47 -16.56 1.55
C VAL A 7 -22.52 -17.76 0.62
N GLN A 8 -21.49 -17.94 -0.19
CA GLN A 8 -21.36 -19.03 -1.15
C GLN A 8 -20.45 -20.15 -0.62
N SER A 9 -20.66 -21.38 -1.09
CA SER A 9 -19.91 -22.57 -0.64
C SER A 9 -18.41 -22.51 -0.95
N ASP A 10 -17.99 -21.66 -1.88
CA ASP A 10 -16.61 -21.41 -2.26
C ASP A 10 -15.93 -20.31 -1.43
N ARG A 11 -16.57 -19.87 -0.33
CA ARG A 11 -16.12 -18.81 0.58
C ARG A 11 -16.21 -17.39 0.03
N THR A 12 -16.87 -17.21 -1.11
CA THR A 12 -17.27 -15.87 -1.57
C THR A 12 -18.41 -15.37 -0.71
N VAL A 13 -18.35 -14.09 -0.32
CA VAL A 13 -19.44 -13.39 0.36
C VAL A 13 -19.80 -12.16 -0.46
N LEU A 14 -21.05 -12.08 -0.90
CA LEU A 14 -21.58 -10.91 -1.61
C LEU A 14 -22.34 -10.03 -0.63
N LEU A 15 -22.00 -8.75 -0.58
CA LEU A 15 -22.64 -7.75 0.27
C LEU A 15 -23.44 -6.76 -0.60
N GLU A 16 -24.75 -6.70 -0.40
CA GLU A 16 -25.62 -5.71 -1.05
C GLU A 16 -25.48 -4.34 -0.39
N VAL A 17 -24.92 -3.35 -1.11
CA VAL A 17 -24.56 -2.03 -0.56
C VAL A 17 -25.79 -1.19 -0.19
N ALA A 18 -26.89 -1.34 -0.91
CA ALA A 18 -28.11 -0.55 -0.69
C ALA A 18 -28.92 -0.99 0.54
N HIS A 19 -28.51 -2.05 1.23
CA HIS A 19 -29.22 -2.56 2.40
C HIS A 19 -28.94 -1.70 3.65
N PRO A 20 -29.92 -1.45 4.53
CA PRO A 20 -29.71 -0.63 5.73
C PRO A 20 -28.56 -1.10 6.63
N ASP A 21 -28.42 -2.42 6.80
CA ASP A 21 -27.37 -3.03 7.63
C ASP A 21 -26.03 -3.25 6.88
N ALA A 22 -25.86 -2.70 5.67
CA ALA A 22 -24.69 -3.00 4.84
C ALA A 22 -23.38 -2.50 5.47
N GLU A 23 -23.39 -1.33 6.11
CA GLU A 23 -22.20 -0.77 6.77
C GLU A 23 -21.79 -1.59 8.00
N ASP A 24 -22.74 -1.98 8.84
CA ASP A 24 -22.48 -2.83 10.01
C ASP A 24 -21.95 -4.21 9.58
N ALA A 25 -22.60 -4.82 8.58
CA ALA A 25 -22.17 -6.09 8.02
C ALA A 25 -20.75 -5.99 7.43
N ARG A 26 -20.44 -4.87 6.77
CA ARG A 26 -19.10 -4.62 6.20
C ARG A 26 -18.04 -4.54 7.29
N HIS A 27 -18.30 -3.73 8.32
CA HIS A 27 -17.35 -3.50 9.40
C HIS A 27 -16.98 -4.80 10.10
N GLU A 28 -17.96 -5.63 10.41
CA GLU A 28 -17.72 -6.91 11.07
C GLU A 28 -17.12 -7.97 10.15
N LEU A 29 -17.54 -8.02 8.88
CA LEU A 29 -17.00 -8.96 7.90
C LEU A 29 -15.52 -8.70 7.60
N ALA A 30 -15.10 -7.43 7.61
CA ALA A 30 -13.71 -7.01 7.37
C ALA A 30 -12.72 -7.58 8.41
N ALA A 31 -13.19 -8.03 9.57
CA ALA A 31 -12.34 -8.65 10.58
C ALA A 31 -11.73 -9.98 10.12
N PHE A 32 -12.44 -10.74 9.28
CA PHE A 32 -12.03 -12.11 8.90
C PHE A 32 -12.15 -12.43 7.40
N ALA A 33 -12.68 -11.52 6.59
CA ALA A 33 -12.75 -11.63 5.14
C ALA A 33 -12.04 -10.47 4.43
N GLU A 34 -11.51 -10.75 3.24
CA GLU A 34 -10.79 -9.79 2.41
C GLU A 34 -11.72 -9.26 1.30
N LEU A 35 -11.73 -7.95 1.09
CA LEU A 35 -12.45 -7.32 -0.02
C LEU A 35 -11.75 -7.65 -1.34
N GLU A 36 -12.42 -8.38 -2.23
CA GLU A 36 -11.93 -8.68 -3.58
C GLU A 36 -12.34 -7.60 -4.59
N ARG A 37 -13.60 -7.12 -4.52
CA ARG A 37 -14.17 -6.14 -5.47
C ARG A 37 -15.22 -5.25 -4.80
N ALA A 38 -15.26 -3.95 -5.12
CA ALA A 38 -16.24 -3.00 -4.58
C ALA A 38 -16.98 -2.16 -5.65
N PRO A 39 -17.67 -2.82 -6.61
CA PRO A 39 -18.51 -2.10 -7.58
C PRO A 39 -19.74 -1.47 -6.89
N GLU A 40 -20.53 -0.71 -7.64
CA GLU A 40 -21.53 0.25 -7.14
C GLU A 40 -22.62 -0.36 -6.23
N HIS A 41 -23.00 -1.62 -6.46
CA HIS A 41 -24.17 -2.22 -5.82
C HIS A 41 -23.89 -3.44 -4.97
N VAL A 42 -22.83 -4.20 -5.29
CA VAL A 42 -22.54 -5.47 -4.63
C VAL A 42 -21.04 -5.59 -4.41
N HIS A 43 -20.60 -5.55 -3.16
CA HIS A 43 -19.20 -5.81 -2.84
C HIS A 43 -18.96 -7.32 -2.74
N THR A 44 -17.80 -7.79 -3.22
CA THR A 44 -17.38 -9.18 -3.13
C THR A 44 -16.24 -9.31 -2.13
N TYR A 45 -16.44 -10.14 -1.12
CA TYR A 45 -15.46 -10.52 -0.12
C TYR A 45 -15.08 -12.00 -0.26
N ARG A 46 -13.90 -12.35 0.23
CA ARG A 46 -13.42 -13.74 0.31
C ARG A 46 -13.00 -14.06 1.73
N ILE A 47 -13.54 -15.15 2.28
CA ILE A 47 -13.05 -15.69 3.55
C ILE A 47 -11.79 -16.49 3.26
N THR A 48 -10.64 -15.96 3.65
CA THR A 48 -9.32 -16.59 3.49
C THR A 48 -8.88 -17.26 4.79
N ARG A 49 -8.03 -18.30 4.70
CA ARG A 49 -7.45 -18.93 5.92
C ARG A 49 -6.66 -17.91 6.74
N LEU A 50 -5.93 -17.03 6.07
CA LEU A 50 -5.15 -15.99 6.70
C LEU A 50 -6.06 -14.99 7.43
N GLY A 51 -7.15 -14.53 6.80
CA GLY A 51 -8.16 -13.68 7.42
C GLY A 51 -8.74 -14.28 8.69
N LEU A 52 -9.12 -15.56 8.66
CA LEU A 52 -9.62 -16.29 9.82
C LEU A 52 -8.60 -16.37 10.97
N TRP A 53 -7.33 -16.69 10.67
CA TRP A 53 -6.27 -16.72 11.68
C TRP A 53 -5.96 -15.33 12.25
N ASN A 54 -6.02 -14.29 11.43
CA ASN A 54 -5.82 -12.91 11.87
C ASN A 54 -6.94 -12.46 12.81
N ALA A 55 -8.19 -12.77 12.47
CA ALA A 55 -9.33 -12.51 13.32
C ALA A 55 -9.19 -13.23 14.67
N ARG A 56 -8.70 -14.49 14.64
CA ARG A 56 -8.43 -15.24 15.87
C ARG A 56 -7.33 -14.64 16.73
N ALA A 57 -6.25 -14.15 16.11
CA ALA A 57 -5.18 -13.42 16.78
C ALA A 57 -5.67 -12.09 17.38
N ALA A 58 -6.66 -11.46 16.76
CA ALA A 58 -7.31 -10.25 17.26
C ALA A 58 -8.35 -10.51 18.36
N GLY A 59 -8.62 -11.77 18.71
CA GLY A 59 -9.51 -12.16 19.80
C GLY A 59 -10.90 -12.63 19.38
N HIS A 60 -11.20 -12.72 18.08
CA HIS A 60 -12.47 -13.27 17.60
C HIS A 60 -12.41 -14.80 17.57
N ASP A 61 -13.37 -15.49 18.18
CA ASP A 61 -13.48 -16.95 18.06
C ASP A 61 -14.27 -17.37 16.82
N ALA A 62 -14.27 -18.68 16.53
CA ALA A 62 -14.93 -19.21 15.35
C ALA A 62 -16.46 -18.99 15.38
N GLU A 63 -17.08 -19.07 16.56
CA GLU A 63 -18.52 -18.90 16.69
C GLU A 63 -18.92 -17.44 16.46
N ALA A 64 -18.16 -16.46 16.98
CA ALA A 64 -18.39 -15.06 16.72
C ALA A 64 -18.35 -14.73 15.21
N MET A 65 -17.39 -15.30 14.47
CA MET A 65 -17.32 -15.12 13.00
C MET A 65 -18.53 -15.74 12.29
N ILE A 66 -18.96 -16.93 12.73
CA ILE A 66 -20.13 -17.62 12.16
C ILE A 66 -21.41 -16.85 12.49
N ASP A 67 -21.56 -16.38 13.72
CA ASP A 67 -22.70 -15.57 14.18
C ASP A 67 -22.82 -14.27 13.39
N THR A 68 -21.70 -13.61 13.06
CA THR A 68 -21.69 -12.45 12.14
C THR A 68 -22.25 -12.85 10.77
N LEU A 69 -21.79 -13.95 10.17
CA LEU A 69 -22.31 -14.41 8.88
C LEU A 69 -23.80 -14.76 8.94
N GLU A 70 -24.25 -15.46 9.98
CA GLU A 70 -25.64 -15.89 10.15
C GLU A 70 -26.59 -14.72 10.43
N ARG A 71 -26.16 -13.74 11.23
CA ARG A 71 -26.94 -12.54 11.53
C ARG A 71 -27.22 -11.70 10.27
N PHE A 72 -26.20 -11.51 9.44
CA PHE A 72 -26.31 -10.69 8.24
C PHE A 72 -26.67 -11.52 6.99
N ALA A 73 -26.92 -12.82 7.12
CA ALA A 73 -27.27 -13.69 6.01
C ALA A 73 -28.66 -13.39 5.40
N LYS A 74 -28.68 -13.23 4.09
CA LYS A 74 -29.88 -13.25 3.24
C LYS A 74 -30.39 -14.68 3.05
N PHE A 75 -29.47 -15.62 2.89
CA PHE A 75 -29.73 -17.06 2.73
C PHE A 75 -28.91 -17.86 3.75
N PRO A 76 -29.38 -19.05 4.18
CA PRO A 76 -28.65 -19.88 5.14
C PRO A 76 -27.18 -20.07 4.75
N VAL A 77 -26.28 -19.86 5.72
CA VAL A 77 -24.84 -20.03 5.50
C VAL A 77 -24.56 -21.51 5.17
N PRO A 78 -23.81 -21.81 4.09
CA PRO A 78 -23.50 -23.19 3.75
C PRO A 78 -22.75 -23.90 4.88
N GLN A 79 -23.19 -25.11 5.25
CA GLN A 79 -22.57 -25.89 6.31
C GLN A 79 -21.07 -26.12 6.08
N SER A 80 -20.66 -26.32 4.83
CA SER A 80 -19.24 -26.48 4.45
C SER A 80 -18.38 -25.28 4.86
N VAL A 81 -18.93 -24.05 4.79
CA VAL A 81 -18.23 -22.83 5.20
C VAL A 81 -18.09 -22.79 6.73
N THR A 82 -19.17 -23.08 7.46
CA THR A 82 -19.12 -23.09 8.94
C THR A 82 -18.14 -24.12 9.50
N VAL A 83 -18.09 -25.33 8.92
CA VAL A 83 -17.15 -26.39 9.32
C VAL A 83 -15.71 -25.96 9.03
N ASP A 84 -15.45 -25.42 7.84
CA ASP A 84 -14.11 -24.97 7.47
C ASP A 84 -13.60 -23.81 8.32
N ILE A 85 -14.48 -22.88 8.72
CA ILE A 85 -14.14 -21.78 9.65
C ILE A 85 -13.70 -22.37 10.99
N ARG A 86 -14.49 -23.27 11.59
CA ARG A 86 -14.15 -23.92 12.87
C ARG A 86 -12.82 -24.68 12.78
N ASP A 87 -12.66 -25.50 11.75
CA ASP A 87 -11.45 -26.30 11.54
C ASP A 87 -10.22 -25.40 11.37
N THR A 88 -10.34 -24.34 10.58
CA THR A 88 -9.23 -23.41 10.32
C THR A 88 -8.84 -22.63 11.59
N VAL A 89 -9.81 -22.02 12.27
CA VAL A 89 -9.59 -21.22 13.48
C VAL A 89 -9.02 -22.07 14.61
N SER A 90 -9.45 -23.33 14.75
CA SER A 90 -8.98 -24.26 15.80
C SER A 90 -7.49 -24.62 15.72
N ARG A 91 -6.81 -24.31 14.60
CA ARG A 91 -5.37 -24.54 14.44
C ARG A 91 -4.52 -23.42 15.02
N TYR A 92 -5.07 -22.21 15.14
CA TYR A 92 -4.36 -21.09 15.74
C TYR A 92 -4.23 -21.27 17.26
N GLY A 93 -3.05 -20.97 17.80
CA GLY A 93 -2.76 -21.15 19.24
C GLY A 93 -2.27 -22.55 19.63
N ARG A 94 -2.38 -23.55 18.75
CA ARG A 94 -1.79 -24.88 18.98
C ARG A 94 -0.26 -24.88 18.93
N LEU A 95 0.31 -23.86 18.31
CA LEU A 95 1.72 -23.52 18.37
C LEU A 95 1.84 -22.12 18.95
N VAL A 96 2.74 -21.95 19.90
CA VAL A 96 2.97 -20.68 20.60
C VAL A 96 4.46 -20.38 20.59
N ILE A 97 4.83 -19.19 20.14
CA ILE A 97 6.19 -18.67 20.25
C ILE A 97 6.27 -17.86 21.55
N ARG A 98 7.19 -18.23 22.44
CA ARG A 98 7.43 -17.53 23.71
C ARG A 98 8.86 -17.05 23.81
N ARG A 99 9.04 -15.99 24.58
CA ARG A 99 10.34 -15.47 24.99
C ARG A 99 10.63 -15.97 26.39
N GLU A 100 11.79 -16.57 26.59
CA GLU A 100 12.31 -16.94 27.90
C GLU A 100 13.56 -16.11 28.21
N GLU A 101 13.51 -15.34 29.30
CA GLU A 101 14.67 -14.59 29.80
C GLU A 101 15.74 -15.58 30.28
N ARG A 102 17.01 -15.31 29.96
CA ARG A 102 18.14 -16.09 30.48
C ARG A 102 18.61 -15.45 31.77
N PRO A 103 18.40 -16.07 32.95
CA PRO A 103 18.80 -15.47 34.24
C PRO A 103 20.31 -15.27 34.35
N ASP A 104 21.08 -16.09 33.64
CA ASP A 104 22.55 -16.12 33.67
C ASP A 104 23.20 -15.30 32.52
N ALA A 105 22.41 -14.49 31.80
CA ALA A 105 22.92 -13.69 30.69
C ALA A 105 23.97 -12.66 31.14
N PRO A 106 25.09 -12.49 30.42
CA PRO A 106 26.13 -11.53 30.79
C PRO A 106 25.59 -10.10 30.71
N VAL A 107 25.73 -9.32 31.79
CA VAL A 107 25.22 -7.93 31.86
C VAL A 107 25.88 -7.02 30.82
N ILE A 108 27.16 -7.24 30.55
CA ILE A 108 27.97 -6.53 29.55
C ILE A 108 28.56 -7.57 28.61
N ALA A 109 28.27 -7.46 27.32
CA ALA A 109 28.89 -8.29 26.29
C ALA A 109 30.21 -7.64 25.84
N ASN A 110 31.30 -8.40 25.91
CA ASN A 110 32.63 -8.00 25.46
C ASN A 110 33.04 -8.74 24.17
N SER A 111 32.16 -9.59 23.64
CA SER A 111 32.35 -10.28 22.36
C SER A 111 31.00 -10.52 21.66
N PRO A 112 30.99 -10.71 20.33
CA PRO A 112 29.77 -11.07 19.59
C PRO A 112 29.10 -12.37 20.06
N ALA A 113 29.88 -13.29 20.65
CA ALA A 113 29.34 -14.53 21.22
C ALA A 113 28.58 -14.25 22.53
N GLU A 114 29.13 -13.41 23.40
CA GLU A 114 28.47 -12.96 24.64
C GLU A 114 27.22 -12.12 24.35
N GLU A 115 27.20 -11.38 23.23
CA GLU A 115 26.04 -10.60 22.79
C GLU A 115 24.87 -11.51 22.37
N LEU A 116 25.17 -12.64 21.71
CA LEU A 116 24.19 -13.66 21.36
C LEU A 116 23.67 -14.41 22.61
N GLU A 117 24.54 -14.67 23.59
CA GLU A 117 24.17 -15.30 24.86
C GLU A 117 23.31 -14.38 25.75
N ARG A 118 23.34 -13.07 25.49
CA ARG A 118 22.50 -12.08 26.17
C ARG A 118 21.08 -12.01 25.63
N LEU A 119 20.84 -12.50 24.41
CA LEU A 119 19.51 -12.51 23.82
C LEU A 119 18.63 -13.54 24.54
N PRO A 120 17.35 -13.21 24.76
CA PRO A 120 16.40 -14.16 25.32
C PRO A 120 16.24 -15.37 24.39
N LEU A 121 15.91 -16.52 24.96
CA LEU A 121 15.55 -17.70 24.19
C LEU A 121 14.18 -17.51 23.55
N LEU A 122 14.06 -17.98 22.31
CA LEU A 122 12.77 -18.15 21.65
C LEU A 122 12.40 -19.63 21.67
N LEU A 123 11.23 -19.93 22.22
CA LEU A 123 10.70 -21.29 22.29
C LEU A 123 9.47 -21.39 21.41
N LEU A 124 9.40 -22.45 20.60
CA LEU A 124 8.18 -22.88 19.95
C LEU A 124 7.58 -24.03 20.77
N THR A 125 6.46 -23.74 21.41
CA THR A 125 5.68 -24.69 22.21
C THR A 125 4.48 -25.17 21.42
N ALA A 126 4.18 -26.46 21.48
CA ALA A 126 2.98 -27.06 20.90
C ALA A 126 2.03 -27.56 21.99
N GLU A 127 0.72 -27.40 21.78
CA GLU A 127 -0.31 -27.98 22.64
C GLU A 127 -0.34 -29.51 22.53
N ASP A 128 -0.10 -30.03 21.32
CA ASP A 128 -0.09 -31.46 21.02
C ASP A 128 1.28 -31.89 20.44
N PRO A 129 1.95 -32.92 21.01
CA PRO A 129 3.21 -33.44 20.49
C PRO A 129 3.17 -33.84 18.99
N SER A 130 2.01 -34.27 18.49
CA SER A 130 1.84 -34.67 17.09
C SER A 130 2.00 -33.51 16.12
N VAL A 131 1.51 -32.32 16.49
CA VAL A 131 1.65 -31.09 15.70
C VAL A 131 3.12 -30.69 15.62
N LEU A 132 3.84 -30.72 16.76
CA LEU A 132 5.27 -30.42 16.75
C LEU A 132 6.04 -31.45 15.92
N ALA A 133 5.74 -32.73 16.06
CA ALA A 133 6.39 -33.80 15.29
C ALA A 133 6.19 -33.65 13.77
N GLU A 134 5.04 -33.14 13.32
CA GLU A 134 4.80 -32.79 11.92
C GLU A 134 5.67 -31.60 11.48
N VAL A 135 5.65 -30.51 12.27
CA VAL A 135 6.37 -29.26 12.00
C VAL A 135 7.88 -29.48 11.87
N ILE A 136 8.49 -30.20 12.82
CA ILE A 136 9.96 -30.39 12.85
C ILE A 136 10.47 -31.28 11.71
N ARG A 137 9.60 -32.10 11.08
CA ARG A 137 9.97 -32.92 9.92
C ARG A 137 10.07 -32.11 8.63
N SER A 138 9.49 -30.91 8.59
CA SER A 138 9.58 -30.05 7.42
C SER A 138 11.03 -29.65 7.16
N LYS A 139 11.53 -29.97 5.96
CA LYS A 139 12.89 -29.62 5.52
C LYS A 139 13.16 -28.11 5.53
N ARG A 140 12.11 -27.29 5.43
CA ARG A 140 12.22 -25.82 5.45
C ARG A 140 12.27 -25.24 6.87
N ILE A 141 11.67 -25.95 7.84
CA ILE A 141 11.63 -25.53 9.24
C ILE A 141 12.85 -26.02 10.00
N LYS A 142 13.35 -27.23 9.72
CA LYS A 142 14.50 -27.82 10.42
C LYS A 142 15.71 -26.87 10.60
N PRO A 143 16.12 -26.05 9.61
CA PRO A 143 17.23 -25.10 9.79
C PRO A 143 16.94 -23.94 10.76
N LEU A 144 15.68 -23.72 11.11
CA LEU A 144 15.19 -22.64 11.95
C LEU A 144 15.11 -23.05 13.44
N LEU A 145 15.27 -24.34 13.72
CA LEU A 145 15.15 -24.92 15.04
C LEU A 145 16.53 -25.02 15.72
N GLY A 146 16.54 -24.87 17.03
CA GLY A 146 17.65 -25.19 17.92
C GLY A 146 17.46 -26.55 18.57
N ASP A 147 17.84 -26.65 19.83
CA ASP A 147 17.75 -27.89 20.58
C ASP A 147 16.30 -28.25 20.93
N MET A 148 15.98 -29.54 20.88
CA MET A 148 14.71 -30.05 21.39
C MET A 148 14.75 -30.02 22.93
N ARG A 149 13.78 -29.33 23.54
CA ARG A 149 13.65 -29.26 25.00
C ARG A 149 12.75 -30.37 25.54
N SER A 150 11.68 -30.69 24.83
CA SER A 150 10.75 -31.77 25.18
C SER A 150 10.01 -32.27 23.94
N SER A 151 9.05 -33.19 24.10
CA SER A 151 8.18 -33.63 23.01
C SER A 151 7.19 -32.55 22.51
N THR A 152 7.06 -31.44 23.25
CA THR A 152 6.17 -30.32 22.93
C THR A 152 6.90 -28.99 22.81
N GLU A 153 8.22 -28.96 23.00
CA GLU A 153 9.00 -27.72 22.99
C GLU A 153 10.31 -27.88 22.24
N VAL A 154 10.57 -26.92 21.37
CA VAL A 154 11.83 -26.80 20.63
C VAL A 154 12.29 -25.36 20.65
N GLU A 155 13.60 -25.18 20.77
CA GLU A 155 14.18 -23.85 20.61
C GLU A 155 14.09 -23.38 19.17
N LEU A 156 13.98 -22.07 19.01
CA LEU A 156 14.15 -21.41 17.73
C LEU A 156 15.51 -20.73 17.68
N GLN A 157 16.12 -20.75 16.51
CA GLN A 157 17.30 -19.90 16.28
C GLN A 157 16.90 -18.43 16.54
N PRO A 158 17.77 -17.57 17.11
CA PRO A 158 17.42 -16.19 17.44
C PRO A 158 16.84 -15.40 16.25
N TRP A 159 17.40 -15.64 15.07
CA TRP A 159 17.03 -15.02 13.79
C TRP A 159 15.82 -15.70 13.12
N ALA A 160 15.34 -16.84 13.61
CA ALA A 160 14.33 -17.65 12.90
C ALA A 160 12.89 -17.14 13.07
N ARG A 161 12.58 -16.25 14.01
CA ARG A 161 11.20 -15.90 14.43
C ARG A 161 10.25 -15.53 13.28
N GLY A 162 10.70 -14.74 12.30
CA GLY A 162 9.86 -14.42 11.15
C GLY A 162 9.71 -15.59 10.20
N GLN A 163 10.83 -16.21 9.82
CA GLN A 163 10.87 -17.30 8.85
C GLN A 163 10.05 -18.49 9.33
N ILE A 164 10.12 -18.82 10.63
CA ILE A 164 9.32 -19.91 11.21
C ILE A 164 7.83 -19.61 11.09
N LYS A 165 7.38 -18.37 11.37
CA LYS A 165 5.97 -17.99 11.22
C LYS A 165 5.49 -18.14 9.77
N GLN A 166 6.30 -17.74 8.78
CA GLN A 166 5.90 -17.88 7.38
C GLN A 166 5.77 -19.35 6.97
N GLU A 167 6.74 -20.18 7.35
CA GLU A 167 6.73 -21.60 7.00
C GLU A 167 5.62 -22.35 7.75
N LEU A 168 5.33 -21.97 8.99
CA LEU A 168 4.21 -22.48 9.77
C LEU A 168 2.84 -22.14 9.16
N VAL A 169 2.64 -20.90 8.70
CA VAL A 169 1.44 -20.49 7.96
C VAL A 169 1.28 -21.31 6.66
N LYS A 170 2.37 -21.53 5.91
CA LYS A 170 2.37 -22.35 4.69
C LYS A 170 2.05 -23.82 4.95
N LEU A 171 2.48 -24.36 6.10
CA LEU A 171 2.14 -25.71 6.55
C LEU A 171 0.72 -25.82 7.11
N GLY A 172 0.05 -24.70 7.37
CA GLY A 172 -1.31 -24.68 7.91
C GLY A 172 -1.38 -24.77 9.43
N TRP A 173 -0.30 -24.45 10.13
CA TRP A 173 -0.18 -24.43 11.59
C TRP A 173 0.33 -23.06 12.06
N PRO A 174 -0.45 -21.98 11.96
CA PRO A 174 0.01 -20.65 12.38
C PRO A 174 0.33 -20.64 13.88
N ALA A 175 1.47 -20.05 14.24
CA ALA A 175 1.82 -19.86 15.65
C ALA A 175 1.26 -18.55 16.21
N GLU A 176 0.74 -18.62 17.44
CA GLU A 176 0.49 -17.46 18.28
C GLU A 176 1.83 -16.92 18.79
N ASP A 177 2.04 -15.61 18.69
CA ASP A 177 3.35 -15.01 18.97
C ASP A 177 3.28 -14.17 20.25
N LEU A 178 3.64 -14.79 21.37
CA LEU A 178 3.66 -14.19 22.71
C LEU A 178 5.07 -13.71 23.12
N ALA A 179 6.05 -13.80 22.23
CA ALA A 179 7.43 -13.39 22.53
C ALA A 179 7.62 -11.86 22.67
N GLY A 180 6.56 -11.07 22.44
CA GLY A 180 6.56 -9.62 22.58
C GLY A 180 7.46 -8.91 21.56
N TYR A 181 7.56 -7.58 21.66
CA TYR A 181 8.47 -6.77 20.86
C TYR A 181 9.61 -6.25 21.73
N THR A 182 10.81 -6.17 21.15
CA THR A 182 11.89 -5.38 21.75
C THR A 182 11.44 -3.90 21.72
N PRO A 183 11.40 -3.21 22.88
CA PRO A 183 10.90 -1.84 22.96
C PRO A 183 11.76 -0.85 22.16
N GLY A 184 13.02 -1.18 21.91
CA GLY A 184 14.00 -0.29 21.28
C GLY A 184 14.49 0.80 22.22
N GLN A 185 15.40 1.64 21.72
CA GLN A 185 15.91 2.81 22.41
C GLN A 185 14.79 3.86 22.53
N PRO A 186 14.44 4.33 23.76
CA PRO A 186 13.46 5.38 23.93
C PRO A 186 13.88 6.69 23.27
N HIS A 187 12.93 7.35 22.61
CA HIS A 187 13.10 8.66 22.01
C HIS A 187 11.76 9.41 22.07
N PRO A 188 11.66 10.51 22.84
CA PRO A 188 10.43 11.28 22.96
C PRO A 188 10.01 11.88 21.63
N ILE A 189 8.80 11.53 21.17
CA ILE A 189 8.15 12.09 19.99
C ILE A 189 6.70 12.31 20.40
N ASP A 190 6.18 13.52 20.20
CA ASP A 190 4.77 13.84 20.39
C ASP A 190 4.23 14.52 19.12
N LEU A 191 2.92 14.42 18.89
CA LEU A 191 2.26 15.15 17.81
C LEU A 191 2.07 16.61 18.21
N ASP A 192 2.44 17.54 17.34
CA ASP A 192 2.15 18.97 17.53
C ASP A 192 0.74 19.27 17.02
N THR A 193 -0.27 19.11 17.88
CA THR A 193 -1.69 19.21 17.52
C THR A 193 -2.27 20.62 17.67
N ALA A 194 -1.43 21.66 17.78
CA ALA A 194 -1.89 23.03 18.01
C ALA A 194 -2.79 23.56 16.87
N GLU A 195 -2.45 23.24 15.61
CA GLU A 195 -3.15 23.75 14.42
C GLU A 195 -3.88 22.64 13.63
N TRP A 196 -3.78 21.38 14.06
CA TRP A 196 -4.38 20.25 13.37
C TRP A 196 -4.65 19.08 14.32
N HIS A 197 -5.58 18.22 13.95
CA HIS A 197 -5.90 16.98 14.67
C HIS A 197 -5.91 15.80 13.70
N MET A 198 -5.64 14.60 14.23
CA MET A 198 -5.82 13.37 13.47
C MET A 198 -7.31 13.14 13.22
N ARG A 199 -7.63 12.55 12.07
CA ARG A 199 -9.00 12.16 11.74
C ARG A 199 -9.36 10.88 12.51
N PRO A 200 -10.63 10.62 12.85
CA PRO A 200 -11.02 9.46 13.66
C PRO A 200 -10.53 8.11 13.11
N TYR A 201 -10.60 7.91 11.79
CA TYR A 201 -10.11 6.68 11.15
C TYR A 201 -8.58 6.52 11.26
N GLN A 202 -7.84 7.63 11.35
CA GLN A 202 -6.38 7.62 11.50
C GLN A 202 -6.01 7.23 12.93
N GLU A 203 -6.73 7.77 13.92
CA GLU A 203 -6.55 7.40 15.35
C GLU A 203 -6.86 5.91 15.54
N GLN A 204 -7.98 5.43 15.00
CA GLN A 204 -8.33 4.02 15.04
C GLN A 204 -7.27 3.13 14.38
N ALA A 205 -6.69 3.56 13.26
CA ALA A 205 -5.60 2.83 12.61
C ALA A 205 -4.35 2.74 13.50
N VAL A 206 -3.99 3.82 14.20
CA VAL A 206 -2.85 3.86 15.15
C VAL A 206 -3.12 2.96 16.36
N ASP A 207 -4.29 3.05 16.97
CA ASP A 207 -4.67 2.25 18.14
C ASP A 207 -4.66 0.75 17.82
N THR A 208 -5.27 0.38 16.69
CA THR A 208 -5.33 -1.01 16.22
C THR A 208 -3.93 -1.56 15.92
N PHE A 209 -3.06 -0.73 15.34
CA PHE A 209 -1.66 -1.09 15.14
C PHE A 209 -0.93 -1.25 16.48
N PHE A 210 -1.06 -0.30 17.41
CA PHE A 210 -0.27 -0.28 18.64
C PHE A 210 -0.61 -1.43 19.58
N ALA A 211 -1.90 -1.78 19.70
CA ALA A 211 -2.37 -2.91 20.50
C ALA A 211 -1.73 -4.24 20.09
N GLN A 212 -1.38 -4.37 18.81
CA GLN A 212 -0.88 -5.61 18.20
C GLN A 212 0.60 -5.57 17.85
N GLY A 213 1.20 -4.37 17.74
CA GLY A 213 2.62 -4.08 17.56
C GLY A 213 3.24 -4.40 16.19
N SER A 214 2.58 -5.16 15.32
CA SER A 214 3.03 -5.31 13.94
C SER A 214 1.90 -5.59 12.96
N GLY A 215 1.91 -4.95 11.79
CA GLY A 215 1.01 -5.24 10.69
C GLY A 215 0.84 -4.08 9.70
N VAL A 216 -0.07 -4.27 8.74
CA VAL A 216 -0.26 -3.36 7.62
C VAL A 216 -1.53 -2.54 7.79
N VAL A 217 -1.42 -1.23 7.63
CA VAL A 217 -2.52 -0.27 7.52
C VAL A 217 -2.69 0.08 6.05
N VAL A 218 -3.87 -0.21 5.52
CA VAL A 218 -4.27 0.10 4.15
C VAL A 218 -5.09 1.37 4.17
N LEU A 219 -4.55 2.41 3.56
CA LEU A 219 -5.19 3.72 3.46
C LEU A 219 -4.97 4.29 2.07
N PRO A 220 -6.03 4.79 1.42
CA PRO A 220 -5.92 5.36 0.09
C PRO A 220 -4.98 6.58 0.06
N CYS A 221 -4.57 6.94 -1.15
CA CYS A 221 -3.83 8.19 -1.37
C CYS A 221 -4.62 9.39 -0.82
N GLY A 222 -3.92 10.37 -0.25
CA GLY A 222 -4.57 11.54 0.37
C GLY A 222 -5.22 11.29 1.74
N ALA A 223 -5.38 10.03 2.17
CA ALA A 223 -5.96 9.71 3.49
C ALA A 223 -5.04 10.00 4.68
N GLY A 224 -3.80 10.47 4.45
CA GLY A 224 -2.85 10.79 5.51
C GLY A 224 -2.07 9.59 6.05
N LYS A 225 -1.57 8.70 5.18
CA LYS A 225 -0.67 7.58 5.56
C LYS A 225 0.51 8.05 6.41
N THR A 226 1.14 9.15 6.03
CA THR A 226 2.26 9.75 6.77
C THR A 226 1.86 10.20 8.18
N LEU A 227 0.63 10.73 8.36
CA LEU A 227 0.11 11.11 9.68
C LEU A 227 -0.12 9.90 10.57
N VAL A 228 -0.61 8.77 10.02
CA VAL A 228 -0.70 7.51 10.76
C VAL A 228 0.68 7.01 11.18
N GLY A 229 1.68 7.13 10.30
CA GLY A 229 3.07 6.84 10.66
C GLY A 229 3.59 7.72 11.81
N ALA A 230 3.36 9.03 11.73
CA ALA A 230 3.72 9.97 12.79
C ALA A 230 2.99 9.67 14.11
N GLY A 231 1.69 9.35 14.06
CA GLY A 231 0.90 8.96 15.23
C GLY A 231 1.40 7.65 15.87
N ALA A 232 1.78 6.67 15.04
CA ALA A 232 2.41 5.44 15.52
C ALA A 232 3.76 5.72 16.20
N MET A 233 4.58 6.61 15.64
CA MET A 233 5.85 7.06 16.26
C MET A 233 5.62 7.74 17.60
N ALA A 234 4.64 8.65 17.67
CA ALA A 234 4.28 9.37 18.90
C ALA A 234 3.70 8.44 19.98
N THR A 235 3.06 7.34 19.59
CA THR A 235 2.54 6.32 20.52
C THR A 235 3.66 5.40 21.01
N VAL A 236 4.60 5.03 20.14
CA VAL A 236 5.71 4.11 20.48
C VAL A 236 6.83 4.81 21.25
N LYS A 237 7.13 6.08 20.97
CA LYS A 237 8.15 6.90 21.65
C LYS A 237 9.55 6.25 21.70
N ALA A 238 9.98 5.71 20.57
CA ALA A 238 11.28 5.06 20.40
C ALA A 238 11.94 5.48 19.08
N THR A 239 13.24 5.18 18.96
CA THR A 239 13.97 5.33 17.70
C THR A 239 13.25 4.62 16.57
N THR A 240 13.17 5.26 15.41
CA THR A 240 12.35 4.80 14.29
C THR A 240 13.15 4.76 12.99
N LEU A 241 13.07 3.62 12.29
CA LEU A 241 13.58 3.48 10.93
C LEU A 241 12.41 3.52 9.94
N ILE A 242 12.41 4.48 9.02
CA ILE A 242 11.38 4.64 7.99
C ILE A 242 11.98 4.22 6.65
N LEU A 243 11.40 3.22 6.02
CA LEU A 243 11.83 2.70 4.72
C LEU A 243 10.88 3.18 3.62
N VAL A 244 11.44 3.90 2.65
CA VAL A 244 10.70 4.53 1.56
C VAL A 244 11.21 4.07 0.20
N THR A 245 10.46 4.37 -0.86
CA THR A 245 10.77 3.95 -2.22
C THR A 245 11.94 4.72 -2.83
N ASN A 246 12.04 6.02 -2.56
CA ASN A 246 13.02 6.93 -3.16
C ASN A 246 13.35 8.13 -2.26
N THR A 247 14.34 8.92 -2.66
CA THR A 247 14.85 10.07 -1.92
C THR A 247 13.83 11.20 -1.77
N VAL A 248 12.90 11.37 -2.71
CA VAL A 248 11.91 12.45 -2.55
C VAL A 248 10.83 12.07 -1.55
N SER A 249 10.40 10.80 -1.55
CA SER A 249 9.53 10.28 -0.48
C SER A 249 10.21 10.49 0.88
N ALA A 250 11.53 10.30 0.97
CA ALA A 250 12.27 10.57 2.20
C ALA A 250 12.17 12.05 2.64
N ARG A 251 12.30 12.99 1.69
CA ARG A 251 12.16 14.44 1.95
C ARG A 251 10.74 14.83 2.33
N GLN A 252 9.72 14.23 1.70
CA GLN A 252 8.31 14.43 2.06
C GLN A 252 8.04 13.98 3.50
N TRP A 253 8.49 12.76 3.86
CA TRP A 253 8.43 12.27 5.23
C TRP A 253 9.14 13.21 6.20
N ARG A 254 10.35 13.66 5.89
CA ARG A 254 11.09 14.62 6.72
C ARG A 254 10.29 15.91 6.95
N THR A 255 9.74 16.48 5.89
CA THR A 255 8.98 17.74 5.94
C THR A 255 7.72 17.58 6.77
N GLU A 256 6.96 16.51 6.56
CA GLU A 256 5.72 16.26 7.30
C GLU A 256 6.01 15.96 8.78
N LEU A 257 7.06 15.20 9.10
CA LEU A 257 7.46 14.94 10.49
C LEU A 257 7.83 16.23 11.23
N LEU A 258 8.65 17.11 10.62
CA LEU A 258 9.00 18.40 11.22
C LEU A 258 7.79 19.33 11.40
N LYS A 259 6.79 19.22 10.52
CA LYS A 259 5.57 20.04 10.59
C LYS A 259 4.56 19.52 11.61
N ARG A 260 4.52 18.21 11.86
CA ARG A 260 3.43 17.53 12.58
C ARG A 260 3.84 16.97 13.92
N THR A 261 5.13 17.00 14.26
CA THR A 261 5.65 16.40 15.49
C THR A 261 6.58 17.36 16.21
N THR A 262 6.96 17.01 17.43
CA THR A 262 7.95 17.74 18.24
C THR A 262 9.40 17.51 17.80
N LEU A 263 9.65 16.76 16.72
CA LEU A 263 10.99 16.45 16.22
C LEU A 263 11.68 17.71 15.66
N THR A 264 12.99 17.81 15.87
CA THR A 264 13.81 18.86 15.25
C THR A 264 14.59 18.33 14.05
N PRO A 265 15.16 19.21 13.19
CA PRO A 265 15.98 18.78 12.06
C PRO A 265 17.16 17.87 12.45
N GLU A 266 17.66 17.99 13.67
CA GLU A 266 18.75 17.20 14.23
C GLU A 266 18.32 15.78 14.63
N ASP A 267 17.04 15.55 14.88
CA ASP A 267 16.53 14.22 15.23
C ASP A 267 16.37 13.31 14.00
N ILE A 268 16.34 13.91 12.79
CA ILE A 268 16.00 13.23 11.54
C ILE A 268 17.21 13.10 10.59
N GLY A 269 17.60 11.86 10.31
CA GLY A 269 18.65 11.49 9.36
C GLY A 269 18.11 10.97 8.03
N GLU A 270 18.82 11.24 6.93
CA GLU A 270 18.56 10.61 5.62
C GLU A 270 19.65 9.58 5.30
N TYR A 271 19.23 8.36 4.96
CA TYR A 271 20.12 7.28 4.55
C TYR A 271 19.78 6.80 3.12
N SER A 272 20.39 7.45 2.14
CA SER A 272 20.18 7.24 0.72
C SER A 272 21.49 6.89 -0.01
N GLY A 273 21.49 6.88 -1.34
CA GLY A 273 22.72 6.71 -2.12
C GLY A 273 23.68 7.88 -1.97
N SER A 274 23.14 9.09 -1.75
CA SER A 274 23.89 10.35 -1.66
C SER A 274 24.19 10.80 -0.24
N VAL A 275 23.29 10.51 0.72
CA VAL A 275 23.40 10.95 2.12
C VAL A 275 23.45 9.74 3.04
N LYS A 276 24.30 9.77 4.07
CA LYS A 276 24.55 8.63 4.98
C LYS A 276 24.48 9.08 6.43
N GLU A 277 23.34 9.62 6.83
CA GLU A 277 23.13 10.13 8.18
C GLU A 277 22.20 9.21 8.96
N ILE A 278 22.66 8.77 10.13
CA ILE A 278 21.89 7.97 11.07
C ILE A 278 21.61 8.84 12.29
N ARG A 279 20.32 8.97 12.63
CA ARG A 279 19.78 9.74 13.76
C ARG A 279 18.65 8.94 14.45
N PRO A 280 18.14 9.36 15.61
CA PRO A 280 17.05 8.65 16.31
C PRO A 280 15.84 8.35 15.42
N VAL A 281 15.51 9.24 14.49
CA VAL A 281 14.60 8.96 13.37
C VAL A 281 15.42 8.94 12.09
N THR A 282 15.49 7.80 11.41
CA THR A 282 16.25 7.67 10.15
C THR A 282 15.33 7.26 9.01
N ILE A 283 15.40 7.98 7.90
CA ILE A 283 14.62 7.69 6.69
C ILE A 283 15.55 7.14 5.61
N ALA A 284 15.30 5.92 5.15
CA ALA A 284 16.16 5.20 4.23
C ALA A 284 15.40 4.67 3.01
N THR A 285 16.08 4.57 1.86
CA THR A 285 15.45 4.03 0.64
C THR A 285 15.57 2.51 0.55
N TYR A 286 14.56 1.81 0.02
CA TYR A 286 14.64 0.35 -0.17
C TYR A 286 15.85 -0.07 -1.02
N GLN A 287 16.18 0.72 -2.03
CA GLN A 287 17.30 0.45 -2.93
C GLN A 287 18.62 0.31 -2.16
N ILE A 288 18.82 1.11 -1.10
CA ILE A 288 20.07 1.08 -0.35
C ILE A 288 20.27 -0.21 0.43
N LEU A 289 19.20 -0.79 0.95
CA LEU A 289 19.22 -2.08 1.64
C LEU A 289 19.51 -3.23 0.67
N THR A 290 19.11 -3.10 -0.58
CA THR A 290 19.36 -4.11 -1.62
C THR A 290 20.70 -3.93 -2.36
N ALA A 291 21.43 -2.85 -2.12
CA ALA A 291 22.67 -2.54 -2.81
C ALA A 291 23.77 -3.57 -2.47
N ARG A 292 24.23 -4.29 -3.50
CA ARG A 292 25.26 -5.32 -3.37
C ARG A 292 26.64 -4.82 -3.80
N ARG A 293 27.66 -5.19 -3.05
CA ARG A 293 29.06 -5.06 -3.45
C ARG A 293 29.76 -6.39 -3.22
N LYS A 294 30.37 -6.95 -4.27
CA LYS A 294 31.02 -8.28 -4.24
C LYS A 294 30.10 -9.43 -3.76
N GLY A 295 28.79 -9.33 -4.02
CA GLY A 295 27.82 -10.37 -3.65
C GLY A 295 27.21 -10.22 -2.25
N GLU A 296 27.75 -9.34 -1.42
CA GLU A 296 27.24 -9.03 -0.08
C GLU A 296 26.42 -7.74 -0.09
N TYR A 297 25.45 -7.64 0.81
CA TYR A 297 24.64 -6.44 0.98
C TYR A 297 25.38 -5.41 1.82
N THR A 298 25.63 -4.24 1.23
CA THR A 298 26.61 -3.28 1.75
C THR A 298 26.11 -2.47 2.96
N HIS A 299 24.79 -2.36 3.11
CA HIS A 299 24.15 -1.47 4.08
C HIS A 299 23.21 -2.20 5.04
N LEU A 300 23.34 -3.52 5.19
CA LEU A 300 22.56 -4.27 6.19
C LEU A 300 22.83 -3.78 7.61
N SER A 301 24.04 -3.28 7.87
CA SER A 301 24.39 -2.68 9.17
C SER A 301 23.49 -1.51 9.58
N LEU A 302 22.76 -0.88 8.65
CA LEU A 302 21.74 0.11 9.00
C LEU A 302 20.63 -0.49 9.88
N LEU A 303 20.25 -1.74 9.61
CA LEU A 303 19.22 -2.45 10.37
C LEU A 303 19.63 -2.64 11.83
N ASP A 304 20.92 -2.65 12.11
CA ASP A 304 21.48 -2.82 13.47
C ASP A 304 22.20 -1.57 13.97
N ALA A 305 22.11 -0.45 13.24
CA ALA A 305 22.86 0.76 13.56
C ALA A 305 22.35 1.44 14.84
N LEU A 306 21.07 1.30 15.14
CA LEU A 306 20.44 1.69 16.40
C LEU A 306 19.51 0.57 16.86
N ASP A 307 19.18 0.56 18.15
CA ASP A 307 18.14 -0.31 18.70
C ASP A 307 16.76 0.23 18.33
N TRP A 308 16.36 0.06 17.07
CA TRP A 308 15.10 0.59 16.55
C TRP A 308 13.89 0.01 17.31
N GLY A 309 13.03 0.86 17.85
CA GLY A 309 11.78 0.44 18.49
C GLY A 309 10.63 0.26 17.50
N LEU A 310 10.65 1.01 16.39
CA LEU A 310 9.67 0.95 15.32
C LEU A 310 10.34 0.94 13.94
N ILE A 311 9.80 0.14 13.03
CA ILE A 311 10.14 0.16 11.61
C ILE A 311 8.88 0.46 10.83
N VAL A 312 8.92 1.51 10.02
CA VAL A 312 7.84 1.91 9.14
C VAL A 312 8.23 1.56 7.71
N TYR A 313 7.37 0.82 7.02
CA TYR A 313 7.51 0.48 5.60
C TYR A 313 6.48 1.28 4.82
N ASP A 314 6.92 2.23 4.01
CA ASP A 314 6.04 3.01 3.14
C ASP A 314 5.92 2.35 1.76
N GLU A 315 4.74 2.47 1.15
CA GLU A 315 4.32 1.79 -0.07
C GLU A 315 4.77 0.32 -0.13
N VAL A 316 4.32 -0.44 0.87
CA VAL A 316 4.65 -1.85 1.09
C VAL A 316 4.49 -2.73 -0.15
N HIS A 317 3.56 -2.40 -1.05
CA HIS A 317 3.35 -3.12 -2.31
C HIS A 317 4.57 -3.07 -3.26
N LEU A 318 5.45 -2.08 -3.10
CA LEU A 318 6.69 -1.90 -3.87
C LEU A 318 7.92 -2.55 -3.21
N LEU A 319 7.74 -3.24 -2.09
CA LEU A 319 8.84 -3.91 -1.40
C LEU A 319 9.56 -4.92 -2.32
N PRO A 320 10.87 -4.78 -2.52
CA PRO A 320 11.62 -5.71 -3.35
C PRO A 320 11.70 -7.12 -2.74
N ALA A 321 11.58 -8.14 -3.57
CA ALA A 321 11.68 -9.56 -3.18
C ALA A 321 12.89 -9.91 -2.27
N PRO A 322 14.10 -9.32 -2.47
CA PRO A 322 15.25 -9.60 -1.61
C PRO A 322 15.10 -9.06 -0.18
N VAL A 323 14.36 -7.97 0.04
CA VAL A 323 14.19 -7.37 1.37
C VAL A 323 13.44 -8.32 2.30
N PHE A 324 12.51 -9.14 1.79
CA PHE A 324 11.79 -10.13 2.61
C PHE A 324 12.69 -11.20 3.23
N LYS A 325 13.88 -11.45 2.66
CA LYS A 325 14.81 -12.48 3.17
C LYS A 325 15.84 -11.93 4.16
N LEU A 326 15.97 -10.60 4.27
CA LEU A 326 17.10 -9.94 4.93
C LEU A 326 16.80 -9.50 6.37
N THR A 327 15.70 -9.97 6.97
CA THR A 327 15.03 -9.25 8.06
C THR A 327 14.68 -10.10 9.25
N ALA A 328 15.35 -11.25 9.41
CA ALA A 328 15.25 -12.11 10.58
C ALA A 328 15.25 -11.33 11.91
N ASP A 329 16.21 -10.42 12.09
CA ASP A 329 16.37 -9.64 13.34
C ASP A 329 15.37 -8.49 13.46
N LEU A 330 14.86 -7.97 12.33
CA LEU A 330 13.78 -6.97 12.33
C LEU A 330 12.46 -7.54 12.88
N GLN A 331 12.32 -8.86 12.96
CA GLN A 331 11.09 -9.54 13.39
C GLN A 331 10.78 -9.34 14.87
N ALA A 332 11.78 -9.01 15.69
CA ALA A 332 11.60 -8.72 17.10
C ALA A 332 11.10 -7.29 17.37
N ARG A 333 11.14 -6.38 16.38
CA ARG A 333 10.78 -4.95 16.55
C ARG A 333 9.35 -4.66 16.12
N ARG A 334 8.75 -3.55 16.54
CA ARG A 334 7.42 -3.18 16.01
C ARG A 334 7.54 -2.82 14.53
N ARG A 335 6.56 -3.24 13.71
CA ARG A 335 6.60 -3.06 12.24
C ARG A 335 5.27 -2.57 11.69
N LEU A 336 5.26 -1.34 11.21
CA LEU A 336 4.10 -0.73 10.55
C LEU A 336 4.30 -0.77 9.04
N GLY A 337 3.37 -1.37 8.32
CA GLY A 337 3.27 -1.24 6.87
C GLY A 337 2.23 -0.21 6.48
N LEU A 338 2.57 0.73 5.61
CA LEU A 338 1.64 1.71 5.05
C LEU A 338 1.52 1.48 3.55
N THR A 339 0.31 1.34 3.05
CA THR A 339 0.07 1.15 1.61
C THR A 339 -1.33 1.60 1.22
N ALA A 340 -1.53 1.99 -0.03
CA ALA A 340 -2.87 2.23 -0.57
C ALA A 340 -3.52 0.96 -1.14
N THR A 341 -2.72 -0.07 -1.42
CA THR A 341 -3.19 -1.38 -1.90
C THR A 341 -2.35 -2.49 -1.31
N LEU A 342 -2.98 -3.60 -0.93
CA LEU A 342 -2.26 -4.82 -0.57
C LEU A 342 -2.08 -5.77 -1.76
N VAL A 343 -2.82 -5.55 -2.86
CA VAL A 343 -2.75 -6.42 -4.01
C VAL A 343 -1.42 -6.22 -4.72
N ARG A 344 -0.69 -7.30 -5.04
CA ARG A 344 0.58 -7.24 -5.77
C ARG A 344 0.48 -7.93 -7.12
N GLU A 345 1.07 -7.34 -8.15
CA GLU A 345 1.04 -7.89 -9.52
C GLU A 345 1.79 -9.21 -9.66
N ASP A 346 2.76 -9.46 -8.78
CA ASP A 346 3.49 -10.73 -8.71
C ASP A 346 2.75 -11.80 -7.88
N GLY A 347 1.60 -11.48 -7.28
CA GLY A 347 0.81 -12.37 -6.44
C GLY A 347 1.47 -12.72 -5.09
N ARG A 348 2.50 -11.96 -4.66
CA ARG A 348 3.31 -12.28 -3.47
C ARG A 348 2.93 -11.47 -2.24
N GLU A 349 1.64 -11.25 -2.06
CA GLU A 349 1.05 -10.50 -0.95
C GLU A 349 1.29 -11.22 0.39
N GLY A 350 1.29 -12.56 0.36
CA GLY A 350 1.67 -13.38 1.52
C GLY A 350 3.07 -13.10 2.06
N ASP A 351 4.02 -12.68 1.20
CA ASP A 351 5.39 -12.34 1.62
C ASP A 351 5.40 -11.02 2.43
N VAL A 352 4.46 -10.10 2.19
CA VAL A 352 4.27 -8.87 2.97
C VAL A 352 3.77 -9.18 4.37
N PHE A 353 2.69 -9.95 4.49
CA PHE A 353 2.11 -10.28 5.80
C PHE A 353 3.07 -11.04 6.69
N SER A 354 3.91 -11.85 6.05
CA SER A 354 4.90 -12.66 6.74
C SER A 354 6.13 -11.88 7.19
N LEU A 355 6.40 -10.71 6.58
CA LEU A 355 7.46 -9.78 7.00
C LEU A 355 6.94 -8.79 8.05
N ILE A 356 5.87 -8.07 7.74
CA ILE A 356 5.38 -6.93 8.52
C ILE A 356 4.35 -7.38 9.56
N GLY A 357 3.50 -8.33 9.21
CA GLY A 357 2.35 -8.74 10.01
C GLY A 357 1.05 -8.59 9.23
N PRO A 358 -0.08 -9.06 9.77
CA PRO A 358 -1.34 -9.10 9.06
C PRO A 358 -1.90 -7.70 8.78
N LYS A 359 -2.91 -7.62 7.91
CA LYS A 359 -3.71 -6.40 7.74
C LYS A 359 -4.37 -6.06 9.08
N ARG A 360 -4.08 -4.86 9.60
CA ARG A 360 -4.61 -4.36 10.89
C ARG A 360 -5.73 -3.39 10.70
N TYR A 361 -5.67 -2.60 9.64
CA TYR A 361 -6.66 -1.59 9.34
C TYR A 361 -6.80 -1.47 7.83
N ASP A 362 -8.03 -1.28 7.38
CA ASP A 362 -8.37 -1.09 5.97
C ASP A 362 -9.55 -0.13 5.92
N ALA A 363 -9.36 1.02 5.27
CA ALA A 363 -10.44 1.94 5.00
C ALA A 363 -10.61 2.08 3.48
N PRO A 364 -11.69 1.53 2.92
CA PRO A 364 -12.03 1.69 1.51
C PRO A 364 -12.12 3.15 1.09
N TRP A 365 -11.72 3.44 -0.15
CA TRP A 365 -11.77 4.78 -0.73
C TRP A 365 -13.15 5.44 -0.58
N LYS A 366 -14.21 4.72 -0.97
CA LYS A 366 -15.60 5.22 -0.92
C LYS A 366 -16.06 5.63 0.47
N GLU A 367 -15.57 5.00 1.53
CA GLU A 367 -15.93 5.36 2.90
C GLU A 367 -15.28 6.68 3.32
N ILE A 368 -14.00 6.85 3.00
CA ILE A 368 -13.26 8.07 3.29
C ILE A 368 -13.80 9.23 2.42
N GLU A 369 -14.19 8.94 1.18
CA GLU A 369 -14.88 9.88 0.29
C GLU A 369 -16.26 10.28 0.83
N ALA A 370 -17.09 9.33 1.26
CA ALA A 370 -18.41 9.60 1.84
C ALA A 370 -18.34 10.43 3.13
N GLN A 371 -17.24 10.32 3.88
CA GLN A 371 -16.95 11.13 5.06
C GLN A 371 -16.40 12.53 4.71
N GLY A 372 -16.21 12.85 3.41
CA GLY A 372 -15.73 14.15 2.93
C GLY A 372 -14.22 14.36 3.11
N TYR A 373 -13.47 13.31 3.45
CA TYR A 373 -12.04 13.39 3.72
C TYR A 373 -11.16 13.26 2.47
N ILE A 374 -11.74 12.67 1.43
CA ILE A 374 -11.20 12.51 0.08
C ILE A 374 -12.27 12.98 -0.90
N SER A 375 -11.83 13.49 -2.04
CA SER A 375 -12.72 14.14 -3.00
C SER A 375 -13.10 13.19 -4.13
N PRO A 376 -14.36 13.23 -4.61
CA PRO A 376 -14.78 12.44 -5.76
C PRO A 376 -13.93 12.82 -6.98
N ALA A 377 -13.45 11.80 -7.70
CA ALA A 377 -12.85 11.99 -9.01
C ALA A 377 -13.74 11.34 -10.08
N SER A 378 -14.10 12.13 -11.09
CA SER A 378 -14.82 11.64 -12.27
C SER A 378 -13.82 11.23 -13.33
N CYS A 379 -13.80 9.95 -13.72
CA CYS A 379 -12.95 9.44 -14.78
C CYS A 379 -13.70 9.41 -16.11
N TYR A 380 -13.05 9.93 -17.16
CA TYR A 380 -13.56 10.00 -18.51
C TYR A 380 -12.58 9.34 -19.48
N GLU A 381 -13.04 8.37 -20.26
CA GLU A 381 -12.33 7.82 -21.41
C GLU A 381 -12.83 8.52 -22.66
N VAL A 382 -12.00 9.35 -23.29
CA VAL A 382 -12.35 10.03 -24.53
C VAL A 382 -11.79 9.24 -25.71
N ARG A 383 -12.68 8.66 -26.49
CA ARG A 383 -12.35 7.85 -27.67
C ARG A 383 -12.18 8.71 -28.89
N ILE A 384 -11.05 8.52 -29.56
CA ILE A 384 -10.61 9.32 -30.70
C ILE A 384 -10.42 8.39 -31.88
N ASP A 385 -11.10 8.69 -32.99
CA ASP A 385 -10.88 7.97 -34.23
C ASP A 385 -9.56 8.38 -34.86
N LEU A 386 -8.74 7.39 -35.22
CA LEU A 386 -7.53 7.67 -35.99
C LEU A 386 -7.88 8.17 -37.40
N PRO A 387 -7.22 9.21 -37.91
CA PRO A 387 -7.30 9.60 -39.30
C PRO A 387 -7.01 8.42 -40.23
N HIS A 388 -7.64 8.39 -41.41
CA HIS A 388 -7.51 7.26 -42.34
C HIS A 388 -6.06 6.94 -42.70
N GLN A 389 -5.19 7.96 -42.83
CA GLN A 389 -3.77 7.77 -43.12
C GLN A 389 -3.04 7.08 -41.96
N ASP A 390 -3.18 7.60 -40.74
CA ASP A 390 -2.62 7.03 -39.51
C ASP A 390 -3.11 5.59 -39.29
N ARG A 391 -4.37 5.30 -39.62
CA ARG A 391 -4.95 3.96 -39.46
C ARG A 391 -4.35 2.94 -40.45
N LEU A 392 -4.01 3.37 -41.66
CA LEU A 392 -3.28 2.52 -42.61
C LEU A 392 -1.85 2.26 -42.16
N GLU A 393 -1.17 3.28 -41.65
CA GLU A 393 0.18 3.15 -41.08
C GLU A 393 0.17 2.17 -39.90
N TYR A 394 -0.73 2.39 -38.93
CA TYR A 394 -0.94 1.50 -37.79
C TYR A 394 -1.19 0.04 -38.20
N ALA A 395 -2.03 -0.19 -39.21
CA ALA A 395 -2.33 -1.54 -39.68
C ALA A 395 -1.09 -2.25 -40.27
N ALA A 396 -0.20 -1.49 -40.92
CA ALA A 396 1.02 -1.99 -41.53
C ALA A 396 2.20 -2.15 -40.55
N SER A 397 2.14 -1.50 -39.38
CA SER A 397 3.19 -1.55 -38.36
C SER A 397 3.23 -2.84 -37.55
N SER A 398 4.39 -3.08 -36.93
CA SER A 398 4.59 -4.18 -35.99
C SER A 398 3.85 -3.96 -34.66
N ASP A 399 3.62 -5.02 -33.89
CA ASP A 399 2.88 -4.94 -32.61
C ASP A 399 3.54 -3.98 -31.60
N ASP A 400 4.88 -3.91 -31.59
CA ASP A 400 5.64 -3.02 -30.69
C ASP A 400 5.50 -1.53 -31.07
N GLU A 401 5.33 -1.23 -32.36
CA GLU A 401 5.20 0.14 -32.88
C GLU A 401 3.77 0.65 -32.85
N ARG A 402 2.80 -0.25 -33.04
CA ARG A 402 1.37 0.04 -33.05
C ARG A 402 0.96 0.86 -31.84
N TYR A 403 1.41 0.48 -30.64
CA TYR A 403 1.04 1.26 -29.47
C TYR A 403 1.52 2.69 -29.53
N ARG A 404 2.81 2.91 -29.86
CA ARG A 404 3.36 4.26 -29.93
C ARG A 404 2.56 5.10 -30.92
N LEU A 405 2.29 4.58 -32.13
CA LEU A 405 1.50 5.27 -33.15
C LEU A 405 0.11 5.67 -32.67
N ALA A 406 -0.60 4.76 -31.99
CA ALA A 406 -1.91 5.04 -31.43
C ALA A 406 -1.84 6.07 -30.29
N ALA A 407 -0.89 5.91 -29.38
CA ALA A 407 -0.71 6.75 -28.21
C ALA A 407 -0.29 8.18 -28.55
N THR A 408 0.55 8.34 -29.59
CA THR A 408 1.09 9.62 -30.05
C THR A 408 0.35 10.21 -31.24
N SER A 409 -0.86 9.71 -31.57
CA SER A 409 -1.60 10.21 -32.73
C SER A 409 -1.85 11.73 -32.63
N PRO A 410 -1.54 12.50 -33.69
CA PRO A 410 -1.83 13.94 -33.74
C PRO A 410 -3.32 14.28 -33.55
N ALA A 411 -4.22 13.33 -33.81
CA ALA A 411 -5.65 13.49 -33.59
C ALA A 411 -6.03 13.73 -32.12
N LYS A 412 -5.12 13.44 -31.16
CA LYS A 412 -5.32 13.74 -29.74
C LYS A 412 -5.21 15.24 -29.43
N THR A 413 -4.37 15.97 -30.15
CA THR A 413 -4.05 17.38 -29.86
C THR A 413 -5.28 18.31 -29.89
N PRO A 414 -6.18 18.25 -30.90
CA PRO A 414 -7.41 19.04 -30.88
C PRO A 414 -8.29 18.77 -29.66
N VAL A 415 -8.42 17.50 -29.26
CA VAL A 415 -9.22 17.10 -28.10
C VAL A 415 -8.64 17.62 -26.79
N VAL A 416 -7.30 17.61 -26.64
CA VAL A 416 -6.64 18.23 -25.49
C VAL A 416 -6.97 19.72 -25.40
N ARG A 417 -6.93 20.45 -26.53
CA ARG A 417 -7.28 21.89 -26.56
C ARG A 417 -8.74 22.12 -26.16
N GLU A 418 -9.66 21.29 -26.66
CA GLU A 418 -11.08 21.39 -26.29
C GLU A 418 -11.31 21.15 -24.79
N LEU A 419 -10.63 20.16 -24.21
CA LEU A 419 -10.68 19.90 -22.77
C LEU A 419 -10.11 21.06 -21.95
N ILE A 420 -9.02 21.68 -22.42
CA ILE A 420 -8.43 22.85 -21.75
C ILE A 420 -9.40 24.03 -21.78
N GLU A 421 -10.05 24.31 -22.92
CA GLU A 421 -11.03 25.40 -22.99
C GLU A 421 -12.29 25.11 -22.16
N LYS A 422 -12.75 23.84 -22.12
CA LYS A 422 -13.85 23.42 -21.26
C LYS A 422 -13.59 23.70 -19.77
N HIS A 423 -12.35 23.54 -19.35
CA HIS A 423 -11.90 23.72 -17.97
C HIS A 423 -11.11 25.02 -17.76
N ARG A 424 -11.43 26.05 -18.55
CA ARG A 424 -10.72 27.33 -18.49
C ARG A 424 -10.83 27.97 -17.10
N GLY A 425 -9.68 28.38 -16.55
CA GLY A 425 -9.58 28.93 -15.19
C GLY A 425 -9.36 27.86 -14.11
N GLU A 426 -9.24 26.60 -14.50
CA GLU A 426 -8.82 25.50 -13.64
C GLU A 426 -7.34 25.15 -13.86
N GLN A 427 -6.72 24.54 -12.85
CA GLN A 427 -5.36 24.01 -12.93
C GLN A 427 -5.38 22.66 -13.65
N ILE A 428 -4.85 22.64 -14.88
CA ILE A 428 -4.89 21.50 -15.79
C ILE A 428 -3.50 20.90 -15.96
N LEU A 429 -3.37 19.61 -15.64
CA LEU A 429 -2.15 18.84 -15.82
C LEU A 429 -2.27 17.90 -17.04
N VAL A 430 -1.44 18.11 -18.05
CA VAL A 430 -1.36 17.24 -19.23
C VAL A 430 -0.20 16.25 -19.06
N ILE A 431 -0.49 14.96 -19.22
CA ILE A 431 0.41 13.87 -18.86
C ILE A 431 0.67 12.97 -20.07
N GLY A 432 1.94 12.72 -20.37
CA GLY A 432 2.35 11.80 -21.44
C GLY A 432 3.57 10.94 -21.09
N GLN A 433 3.73 9.84 -21.84
CA GLN A 433 4.90 8.98 -21.77
C GLN A 433 6.02 9.43 -22.71
N TYR A 434 5.66 9.86 -23.91
CA TYR A 434 6.60 10.10 -25.01
C TYR A 434 7.01 11.56 -25.05
N ILE A 435 8.31 11.85 -24.92
CA ILE A 435 8.83 13.22 -24.80
C ILE A 435 8.56 14.01 -26.08
N ASP A 436 8.77 13.40 -27.25
CA ASP A 436 8.46 13.98 -28.55
C ASP A 436 7.00 14.42 -28.69
N GLN A 437 6.07 13.59 -28.20
CA GLN A 437 4.65 13.97 -28.16
C GLN A 437 4.39 15.16 -27.22
N LEU A 438 5.09 15.20 -26.08
CA LEU A 438 4.91 16.25 -25.09
C LEU A 438 5.50 17.58 -25.54
N ASP A 439 6.66 17.56 -26.20
CA ASP A 439 7.28 18.74 -26.82
C ASP A 439 6.30 19.38 -27.84
N GLU A 440 5.70 18.56 -28.70
CA GLU A 440 4.70 19.01 -29.68
C GLU A 440 3.43 19.56 -29.02
N LEU A 441 2.94 18.90 -27.98
CA LEU A 441 1.77 19.36 -27.22
C LEU A 441 2.06 20.66 -26.48
N ALA A 442 3.19 20.76 -25.77
CA ALA A 442 3.57 21.97 -25.03
C ALA A 442 3.69 23.17 -25.96
N ALA A 443 4.35 23.02 -27.12
CA ALA A 443 4.44 24.06 -28.13
C ALA A 443 3.06 24.43 -28.73
N SER A 444 2.21 23.44 -28.96
CA SER A 444 0.85 23.60 -29.49
C SER A 444 -0.10 24.29 -28.51
N LEU A 445 0.14 24.13 -27.21
CA LEU A 445 -0.68 24.65 -26.12
C LEU A 445 -0.12 25.95 -25.50
N ASP A 446 1.08 26.37 -25.90
CA ASP A 446 1.84 27.45 -25.24
C ASP A 446 1.98 27.21 -23.72
N ALA A 447 2.23 25.95 -23.35
CA ALA A 447 2.27 25.49 -21.96
C ALA A 447 3.69 25.16 -21.51
N ALA A 448 3.97 25.36 -20.23
CA ALA A 448 5.25 24.96 -19.64
C ALA A 448 5.37 23.43 -19.61
N GLU A 449 6.60 22.92 -19.78
CA GLU A 449 6.88 21.48 -19.81
C GLU A 449 7.92 21.06 -18.76
N ILE A 450 7.66 19.93 -18.10
CA ILE A 450 8.60 19.26 -17.21
C ILE A 450 8.90 17.85 -17.73
N THR A 451 10.18 17.62 -18.03
CA THR A 451 10.70 16.31 -18.44
C THR A 451 11.77 15.79 -17.49
N GLY A 452 12.34 14.63 -17.81
CA GLY A 452 13.47 14.09 -17.05
C GLY A 452 14.74 14.92 -17.11
N ALA A 453 14.89 15.71 -18.18
CA ALA A 453 16.02 16.59 -18.37
C ALA A 453 15.85 17.94 -17.64
N THR A 454 14.63 18.29 -17.20
CA THR A 454 14.36 19.54 -16.48
C THR A 454 15.14 19.56 -15.15
N PRO A 455 16.01 20.55 -14.94
CA PRO A 455 16.74 20.73 -13.68
C PRO A 455 15.83 20.80 -12.45
N VAL A 456 16.34 20.43 -11.28
CA VAL A 456 15.54 20.31 -10.04
C VAL A 456 14.99 21.65 -9.59
N ASP A 457 15.82 22.70 -9.65
CA ASP A 457 15.50 24.09 -9.34
C ASP A 457 14.42 24.65 -10.27
N GLU A 458 14.55 24.43 -11.57
CA GLU A 458 13.53 24.88 -12.54
C GLU A 458 12.21 24.12 -12.38
N ARG A 459 12.30 22.83 -12.05
CA ARG A 459 11.14 21.99 -11.76
C ARG A 459 10.37 22.47 -10.53
N GLU A 460 11.08 22.81 -9.45
CA GLU A 460 10.48 23.39 -8.24
C GLU A 460 9.79 24.72 -8.55
N ARG A 461 10.44 25.61 -9.31
CA ARG A 461 9.87 26.89 -9.76
C ARG A 461 8.57 26.71 -10.55
N LEU A 462 8.56 25.81 -11.54
CA LEU A 462 7.38 25.55 -12.37
C LEU A 462 6.24 24.93 -11.56
N TYR A 463 6.53 24.04 -10.62
CA TYR A 463 5.51 23.51 -9.72
C TYR A 463 4.93 24.58 -8.80
N ASP A 464 5.74 25.49 -8.26
CA ASP A 464 5.24 26.58 -7.42
C ASP A 464 4.42 27.60 -8.22
N ALA A 465 4.84 27.91 -9.46
CA ALA A 465 4.06 28.74 -10.38
C ALA A 465 2.69 28.10 -10.72
N PHE A 466 2.65 26.77 -10.93
CA PHE A 466 1.40 26.07 -11.12
C PHE A 466 0.55 26.07 -9.83
N ARG A 467 1.11 25.78 -8.65
CA ARG A 467 0.37 25.78 -7.35
C ARG A 467 -0.25 27.14 -7.05
N SER A 468 0.47 28.22 -7.33
CA SER A 468 0.01 29.58 -7.09
C SER A 468 -1.04 30.05 -8.11
N GLY A 469 -1.22 29.32 -9.22
CA GLY A 469 -2.11 29.70 -10.32
C GLY A 469 -1.50 30.76 -11.25
N GLU A 470 -0.18 30.94 -11.24
CA GLU A 470 0.52 31.74 -12.26
C GLU A 470 0.54 31.01 -13.62
N VAL A 471 0.58 29.67 -13.57
CA VAL A 471 0.49 28.78 -14.73
C VAL A 471 -0.73 27.87 -14.57
N ASP A 472 -1.70 27.99 -15.47
CA ASP A 472 -2.92 27.19 -15.43
C ASP A 472 -2.75 25.81 -16.10
N VAL A 473 -1.82 25.69 -17.06
CA VAL A 473 -1.60 24.45 -17.82
C VAL A 473 -0.14 24.02 -17.73
N LEU A 474 0.09 22.79 -17.28
CA LEU A 474 1.43 22.21 -17.16
C LEU A 474 1.49 20.86 -17.87
N VAL A 475 2.49 20.68 -18.74
CA VAL A 475 2.75 19.42 -19.44
C VAL A 475 3.86 18.65 -18.71
N VAL A 476 3.61 17.39 -18.36
CA VAL A 476 4.56 16.58 -17.58
C VAL A 476 4.79 15.20 -18.18
N SER A 477 6.06 14.78 -18.21
CA SER A 477 6.44 13.44 -18.66
C SER A 477 6.43 12.40 -17.54
N LYS A 478 6.68 11.14 -17.91
CA LYS A 478 6.84 9.99 -17.00
C LYS A 478 7.83 10.22 -15.85
N VAL A 479 8.72 11.21 -15.89
CA VAL A 479 9.61 11.52 -14.74
C VAL A 479 8.86 12.15 -13.55
N ALA A 480 7.64 12.63 -13.76
CA ALA A 480 6.69 12.90 -12.68
C ALA A 480 6.21 11.64 -11.94
N ASN A 481 6.39 10.43 -12.49
CA ASN A 481 5.72 9.23 -12.00
C ASN A 481 6.20 8.72 -10.65
N PHE A 482 7.44 8.98 -10.25
CA PHE A 482 8.00 8.23 -9.10
C PHE A 482 8.13 9.03 -7.82
N SER A 483 8.16 10.36 -7.85
CA SER A 483 8.81 11.02 -6.71
C SER A 483 8.49 12.48 -6.53
N ILE A 484 7.49 13.12 -7.15
CA ILE A 484 7.29 14.55 -6.85
C ILE A 484 5.84 14.81 -6.52
N ASP A 485 5.65 15.63 -5.49
CA ASP A 485 4.40 16.22 -5.05
C ASP A 485 3.83 17.02 -6.22
N LEU A 486 3.18 16.31 -7.13
CA LEU A 486 2.54 16.92 -8.27
C LEU A 486 1.53 17.90 -7.72
N PRO A 487 1.56 19.15 -8.21
CA PRO A 487 0.77 20.21 -7.61
C PRO A 487 -0.71 19.88 -7.75
N ASP A 488 -1.49 20.29 -6.75
CA ASP A 488 -2.92 20.06 -6.69
C ASP A 488 -3.56 20.53 -8.01
N ALA A 489 -4.10 19.59 -8.79
CA ALA A 489 -4.75 19.86 -10.05
C ALA A 489 -6.23 19.51 -9.91
N THR A 490 -7.09 20.32 -10.50
CA THR A 490 -8.52 20.00 -10.62
C THR A 490 -8.80 19.09 -11.80
N VAL A 491 -7.95 19.18 -12.83
CA VAL A 491 -8.12 18.44 -14.09
C VAL A 491 -6.80 17.78 -14.48
N ALA A 492 -6.84 16.49 -14.78
CA ALA A 492 -5.71 15.78 -15.36
C ALA A 492 -6.10 15.14 -16.70
N ILE A 493 -5.29 15.36 -17.72
CA ILE A 493 -5.49 14.85 -19.08
C ILE A 493 -4.31 13.94 -19.44
N GLN A 494 -4.55 12.64 -19.49
CA GLN A 494 -3.55 11.65 -19.93
C GLN A 494 -3.68 11.43 -21.45
N VAL A 495 -2.65 11.85 -22.19
CA VAL A 495 -2.59 11.69 -23.65
C VAL A 495 -1.95 10.37 -24.08
N SER A 496 -1.00 9.88 -23.28
CA SER A 496 -0.35 8.58 -23.44
C SER A 496 0.04 8.02 -22.07
N GLY A 497 -0.25 6.73 -21.85
CA GLY A 497 0.06 6.04 -20.60
C GLY A 497 1.20 5.05 -20.76
N SER A 498 1.89 4.73 -19.67
CA SER A 498 2.76 3.56 -19.68
C SER A 498 2.01 2.38 -19.07
N PHE A 499 2.02 1.24 -19.76
CA PHE A 499 1.43 -0.04 -19.33
C PHE A 499 2.13 -0.68 -18.13
N GLY A 500 2.53 0.15 -17.17
CA GLY A 500 2.96 -0.30 -15.85
C GLY A 500 1.75 -0.67 -15.01
N SER A 501 1.94 -0.59 -13.69
CA SER A 501 0.96 -1.12 -12.77
C SER A 501 -0.36 -0.33 -12.80
N ARG A 502 -1.47 -1.03 -13.02
CA ARG A 502 -2.84 -0.47 -13.02
C ARG A 502 -3.16 0.25 -11.71
N GLN A 503 -2.54 -0.22 -10.63
CA GLN A 503 -2.66 0.33 -9.28
C GLN A 503 -1.91 1.65 -9.12
N GLU A 504 -0.73 1.76 -9.72
CA GLU A 504 0.08 2.97 -9.69
C GLU A 504 -0.66 4.13 -10.38
N GLU A 505 -1.37 3.86 -11.49
CA GLU A 505 -2.19 4.86 -12.16
C GLU A 505 -3.37 5.35 -11.32
N ALA A 506 -4.16 4.48 -10.68
CA ALA A 506 -5.27 4.93 -9.83
C ALA A 506 -4.80 5.64 -8.55
N GLN A 507 -3.71 5.18 -7.95
CA GLN A 507 -3.09 5.86 -6.81
C GLN A 507 -2.57 7.25 -7.20
N ARG A 508 -2.02 7.37 -8.42
CA ARG A 508 -1.58 8.64 -9.00
C ARG A 508 -2.74 9.61 -9.15
N LEU A 509 -3.90 9.15 -9.64
CA LEU A 509 -5.12 9.97 -9.74
C LEU A 509 -5.52 10.55 -8.39
N GLY A 510 -5.60 9.71 -7.35
CA GLY A 510 -5.99 10.16 -6.01
C GLY A 510 -4.98 11.11 -5.33
N ARG A 511 -3.73 11.20 -5.82
CA ARG A 511 -2.74 12.19 -5.34
C ARG A 511 -2.79 13.50 -6.13
N LEU A 512 -3.08 13.41 -7.42
CA LEU A 512 -3.09 14.53 -8.34
C LEU A 512 -4.31 15.43 -8.17
N LEU A 513 -5.45 14.80 -7.92
CA LEU A 513 -6.74 15.41 -8.11
C LEU A 513 -7.29 15.95 -6.80
N ARG A 514 -7.59 17.25 -6.80
CA ARG A 514 -8.29 17.92 -5.70
C ARG A 514 -9.55 18.62 -6.22
N PRO A 515 -10.58 18.79 -5.39
CA PRO A 515 -11.75 19.54 -5.80
C PRO A 515 -11.36 20.98 -6.05
N ASN A 516 -12.12 21.60 -6.95
CA ASN A 516 -11.96 23.02 -7.21
C ASN A 516 -12.31 23.85 -5.97
N LYS A 517 -11.91 25.12 -5.95
CA LYS A 517 -12.27 26.11 -4.91
C LYS A 517 -13.79 26.21 -4.70
N ASP A 518 -14.58 25.85 -5.71
CA ASP A 518 -16.04 25.82 -5.70
C ASP A 518 -16.65 24.47 -5.25
N GLY A 519 -15.81 23.49 -4.87
CA GLY A 519 -16.25 22.17 -4.38
C GLY A 519 -16.62 21.17 -5.47
N LEU A 520 -16.38 21.48 -6.74
CA LEU A 520 -16.63 20.56 -7.86
C LEU A 520 -15.64 19.38 -7.84
N PRO A 521 -16.10 18.16 -8.19
CA PRO A 521 -15.26 16.98 -8.24
C PRO A 521 -14.17 17.12 -9.30
N ALA A 522 -13.01 16.54 -9.02
CA ALA A 522 -11.88 16.60 -9.92
C ALA A 522 -12.11 15.72 -11.15
N SER A 523 -11.61 16.14 -12.31
CA SER A 523 -11.84 15.44 -13.59
C SER A 523 -10.57 14.78 -14.10
N PHE A 524 -10.64 13.49 -14.39
CA PHE A 524 -9.58 12.75 -15.05
C PHE A 524 -9.99 12.33 -16.44
N TYR A 525 -9.27 12.80 -17.46
CA TYR A 525 -9.48 12.40 -18.85
C TYR A 525 -8.36 11.49 -19.31
N THR A 526 -8.69 10.36 -19.93
CA THR A 526 -7.77 9.54 -20.72
C THR A 526 -8.16 9.63 -22.19
N LEU A 527 -7.22 10.02 -23.05
CA LEU A 527 -7.42 10.04 -24.50
C LEU A 527 -7.01 8.70 -25.10
N VAL A 528 -7.94 8.00 -25.74
CA VAL A 528 -7.75 6.63 -26.24
C VAL A 528 -8.02 6.58 -27.74
N ALA A 529 -7.07 6.06 -28.51
CA ALA A 529 -7.28 5.83 -29.94
C ALA A 529 -8.18 4.60 -30.18
N ARG A 530 -9.35 4.81 -30.79
CA ARG A 530 -10.36 3.76 -31.03
C ARG A 530 -9.86 2.71 -32.02
N ASP A 531 -10.28 1.46 -31.81
CA ASP A 531 -9.96 0.30 -32.63
C ASP A 531 -8.45 0.02 -32.72
N THR A 532 -7.72 0.36 -31.66
CA THR A 532 -6.29 0.09 -31.54
C THR A 532 -5.98 -0.62 -30.23
N VAL A 533 -4.75 -1.12 -30.12
CA VAL A 533 -4.22 -1.69 -28.88
C VAL A 533 -4.34 -0.72 -27.69
N ASP A 534 -4.32 0.61 -27.91
CA ASP A 534 -4.54 1.63 -26.86
C ASP A 534 -5.90 1.41 -26.16
N GLN A 535 -6.94 1.03 -26.92
CA GLN A 535 -8.26 0.72 -26.39
C GLN A 535 -8.29 -0.59 -25.59
N ASP A 536 -7.55 -1.62 -26.00
CA ASP A 536 -7.46 -2.88 -25.25
C ASP A 536 -6.84 -2.66 -23.86
N PHE A 537 -5.86 -1.76 -23.78
CA PHE A 537 -5.27 -1.37 -22.51
C PHE A 537 -6.20 -0.49 -21.67
N ALA A 538 -6.92 0.44 -22.29
CA ALA A 538 -7.94 1.24 -21.62
C ALA A 538 -9.03 0.37 -20.97
N GLN A 539 -9.49 -0.70 -21.63
CA GLN A 539 -10.47 -1.64 -21.05
C GLN A 539 -9.98 -2.30 -19.75
N ASN A 540 -8.69 -2.62 -19.66
CA ASN A 540 -8.10 -3.19 -18.44
C ASN A 540 -8.07 -2.16 -17.30
N ARG A 541 -7.77 -0.89 -17.62
CA ARG A 541 -7.82 0.23 -16.67
C ARG A 541 -9.25 0.50 -16.20
N GLN A 542 -10.21 0.55 -17.13
CA GLN A 542 -11.63 0.71 -16.85
C GLN A 542 -12.09 -0.31 -15.81
N ARG A 543 -11.77 -1.59 -16.04
CA ARG A 543 -12.13 -2.67 -15.10
C ARG A 543 -11.56 -2.41 -13.71
N PHE A 544 -10.30 -2.03 -13.63
CA PHE A 544 -9.65 -1.76 -12.35
C PHE A 544 -10.26 -0.54 -11.62
N LEU A 545 -10.46 0.57 -12.31
CA LEU A 545 -11.06 1.78 -11.72
C LEU A 545 -12.50 1.52 -11.26
N ALA A 546 -13.29 0.78 -12.05
CA ALA A 546 -14.64 0.36 -11.66
C ALA A 546 -14.62 -0.60 -10.45
N GLU A 547 -13.67 -1.53 -10.38
CA GLU A 547 -13.49 -2.44 -9.22
C GLU A 547 -13.14 -1.68 -7.92
N GLN A 548 -12.44 -0.54 -8.03
CA GLN A 548 -12.16 0.38 -6.92
C GLN A 548 -13.32 1.35 -6.64
N GLY A 549 -14.33 1.39 -7.52
CA GLY A 549 -15.54 2.17 -7.36
C GLY A 549 -15.47 3.62 -7.87
N TYR A 550 -14.54 3.96 -8.75
CA TYR A 550 -14.51 5.26 -9.43
C TYR A 550 -15.67 5.38 -10.44
N SER A 551 -16.26 6.58 -10.55
CA SER A 551 -17.18 6.89 -11.65
C SER A 551 -16.40 6.91 -12.97
N TYR A 552 -16.81 6.07 -13.93
CA TYR A 552 -16.15 5.94 -15.22
C TYR A 552 -17.13 6.16 -16.37
N THR A 553 -16.90 7.19 -17.17
CA THR A 553 -17.73 7.53 -18.33
C THR A 553 -16.90 7.42 -19.61
N ILE A 554 -17.46 6.77 -20.64
CA ILE A 554 -16.85 6.74 -21.97
C ILE A 554 -17.53 7.82 -22.81
N LEU A 555 -16.71 8.70 -23.39
CA LEU A 555 -17.13 9.78 -24.27
C LEU A 555 -16.46 9.58 -25.63
N ASP A 556 -17.15 9.95 -26.69
CA ASP A 556 -16.53 10.15 -27.99
C ASP A 556 -15.97 11.58 -28.09
N ALA A 557 -14.93 11.77 -28.91
CA ALA A 557 -14.25 13.06 -29.04
C ALA A 557 -15.20 14.23 -29.34
N ASP A 558 -16.24 14.00 -30.15
CA ASP A 558 -17.27 14.99 -30.49
C ASP A 558 -18.20 15.34 -29.32
N GLN A 559 -18.30 14.47 -28.31
CA GLN A 559 -19.13 14.67 -27.12
C GLN A 559 -18.47 15.56 -26.08
N VAL A 560 -17.16 15.83 -26.20
CA VAL A 560 -16.38 16.64 -25.23
C VAL A 560 -16.95 18.06 -25.08
N GLN A 561 -17.59 18.59 -26.13
CA GLN A 561 -18.19 19.93 -26.16
C GLN A 561 -19.58 20.03 -25.49
N THR A 562 -20.21 18.90 -25.17
CA THR A 562 -21.57 18.91 -24.58
C THR A 562 -21.44 18.99 -23.06
N PRO A 563 -22.09 19.95 -22.37
CA PRO A 563 -22.18 19.91 -20.92
C PRO A 563 -22.81 18.57 -20.53
N VAL A 564 -22.11 17.78 -19.72
CA VAL A 564 -22.73 16.62 -19.07
C VAL A 564 -23.71 17.21 -18.06
N GLY A 565 -25.00 17.10 -18.39
CA GLY A 565 -26.10 17.69 -17.62
C GLY A 565 -26.31 17.08 -16.25
#